data_AF-A0A7K2JLS1-F1
#
_entry.id   AF-A0A7K2JLS1-F1
#
_cell.length_a   1.000
_cell.length_b   1.000
_cell.length_c   1.000
_cell.angle_alpha   90.00
_cell.angle_beta   90.00
_cell.angle_gamma   90.00
#
_symmetry.space_group_name_H-M   'P 1'
#
loop_
_entity.id
_entity.type
_entity.pdbx_description
1 polymer ?
#
loop_
_entity_poly.entity_id
_entity_poly.type
_entity_poly.pdbx_seq_one_letter_code
_entity_poly.pdbx_strand_id
1 'polypeptide(L)'
;MSEELAAYVVTTGEYSDYRIRGVFFDEASARRYADGLSDSDVEVEEYPARGPEFVAGRDIFIWTRVDARTGDVMREWSSVSVRDAGDHDGQCSTRVYSSSMTIGQVLEYTVSTIADVTQEERARKSHAEHVAKKRAEVMGL
;
A
#
# COMPACT_ATOMS: atom_id res chain seq x y z
N MET A 1 -15.29 -26.13 13.60
CA MET A 1 -14.06 -26.78 13.11
C MET A 1 -13.48 -25.83 12.08
N SER A 2 -12.30 -25.27 12.33
CA SER A 2 -11.66 -24.37 11.38
C SER A 2 -11.05 -25.21 10.25
N GLU A 3 -11.44 -24.94 9.00
CA GLU A 3 -10.72 -25.49 7.85
C GLU A 3 -9.25 -25.03 7.95
N GLU A 4 -8.31 -25.97 7.83
CA GLU A 4 -6.89 -25.61 7.74
C GLU A 4 -6.71 -24.84 6.42
N LEU A 5 -6.41 -23.55 6.51
CA LEU A 5 -6.07 -22.76 5.33
C LEU A 5 -4.71 -23.22 4.82
N ALA A 6 -4.54 -23.19 3.50
CA ALA A 6 -3.25 -23.45 2.87
C ALA A 6 -2.83 -22.19 2.08
N ALA A 7 -1.54 -21.85 2.18
CA ALA A 7 -0.92 -20.88 1.30
C ALA A 7 -0.06 -21.63 0.29
N TYR A 8 -0.17 -21.26 -0.97
CA TYR A 8 0.58 -21.82 -2.08
C TYR A 8 1.64 -20.81 -2.50
N VAL A 9 2.90 -21.13 -2.21
CA VAL A 9 4.05 -20.26 -2.45
C VAL A 9 4.74 -20.72 -3.71
N VAL A 10 4.89 -19.83 -4.68
CA VAL A 10 5.65 -20.09 -5.91
C VAL A 10 7.10 -19.70 -5.67
N THR A 11 7.99 -20.67 -5.80
CA THR A 11 9.42 -20.55 -5.47
C THR A 11 10.25 -20.86 -6.71
N THR A 12 11.49 -20.36 -6.74
CA THR A 12 12.50 -20.71 -7.76
C THR A 12 13.87 -20.83 -7.09
N GLY A 13 14.76 -21.63 -7.65
CA GLY A 13 16.11 -21.81 -7.16
C GLY A 13 16.21 -22.87 -6.06
N GLU A 14 17.41 -23.39 -5.85
CA GLU A 14 17.73 -24.37 -4.81
C GLU A 14 18.51 -23.69 -3.68
N TYR A 15 18.24 -24.07 -2.42
CA TYR A 15 19.02 -23.86 -1.18
C TYR A 15 19.83 -22.54 -1.01
N SER A 16 20.81 -22.26 -1.86
CA SER A 16 21.63 -21.04 -1.91
C SER A 16 21.04 -19.87 -2.71
N ASP A 17 20.11 -20.11 -3.64
CA ASP A 17 19.51 -19.05 -4.48
C ASP A 17 17.97 -19.05 -4.48
N TYR A 18 17.39 -19.73 -3.50
CA TYR A 18 15.94 -19.78 -3.26
C TYR A 18 15.29 -18.39 -3.23
N ARG A 19 14.25 -18.21 -4.04
CA ARG A 19 13.47 -16.96 -4.15
C ARG A 19 11.98 -17.26 -4.13
N ILE A 20 11.25 -16.47 -3.37
CA ILE A 20 9.78 -16.43 -3.44
C ILE A 20 9.37 -15.52 -4.59
N ARG A 21 8.62 -16.06 -5.55
CA ARG A 21 8.08 -15.34 -6.71
C ARG A 21 6.64 -14.87 -6.49
N GLY A 22 5.86 -15.61 -5.72
CA GLY A 22 4.47 -15.25 -5.41
C GLY A 22 3.87 -16.08 -4.28
N VAL A 23 2.81 -15.58 -3.66
CA VAL A 23 2.04 -16.28 -2.61
C VAL A 23 0.56 -16.17 -2.96
N PHE A 24 -0.15 -17.28 -2.91
CA PHE A 24 -1.55 -17.39 -3.30
C PHE A 24 -2.32 -18.21 -2.25
N PHE A 25 -3.62 -17.92 -2.08
CA PHE A 25 -4.51 -18.73 -1.22
C PHE A 25 -5.35 -19.73 -2.03
N ASP A 26 -5.08 -19.84 -3.34
CA ASP A 26 -5.70 -20.75 -4.28
C ASP A 26 -4.61 -21.44 -5.10
N GLU A 27 -4.59 -22.77 -5.08
CA GLU A 27 -3.57 -23.57 -5.75
C GLU A 27 -3.58 -23.35 -7.27
N ALA A 28 -4.77 -23.27 -7.87
CA ALA A 28 -4.92 -23.14 -9.31
C ALA A 28 -4.33 -21.82 -9.84
N SER A 29 -4.45 -20.75 -9.06
CA SER A 29 -3.86 -19.45 -9.36
C SER A 29 -2.35 -19.45 -9.20
N ALA A 30 -1.81 -20.12 -8.17
CA ALA A 30 -0.37 -20.33 -8.00
C ALA A 30 0.22 -21.11 -9.19
N ARG A 31 -0.42 -22.21 -9.58
CA ARG A 31 0.01 -23.03 -10.73
C ARG A 31 -0.05 -22.27 -12.04
N ARG A 32 -1.14 -21.53 -12.31
CA ARG A 32 -1.25 -20.71 -13.52
C ARG A 32 -0.16 -19.63 -13.58
N TYR A 33 0.20 -19.05 -12.44
CA TYR A 33 1.30 -18.10 -12.35
C TYR A 33 2.65 -18.77 -12.60
N ALA A 34 2.90 -19.93 -11.99
CA ALA A 34 4.10 -20.74 -12.18
C ALA A 34 4.29 -21.17 -13.65
N ASP A 35 3.23 -21.67 -14.30
CA ASP A 35 3.25 -22.07 -15.73
C ASP A 35 3.58 -20.91 -16.67
N GLY A 36 3.33 -19.67 -16.23
CA GLY A 36 3.67 -18.45 -16.96
C GLY A 36 5.12 -18.01 -16.81
N LEU A 37 5.87 -18.61 -15.88
CA LEU A 37 7.30 -18.36 -15.72
C LEU A 37 8.08 -19.26 -16.67
N SER A 38 9.12 -18.71 -17.31
CA SER A 38 10.01 -19.45 -18.20
C SER A 38 11.11 -20.23 -17.46
N ASP A 39 11.10 -20.17 -16.13
CA ASP A 39 12.14 -20.69 -15.25
C ASP A 39 11.93 -22.21 -15.07
N SER A 40 12.98 -23.02 -15.25
CA SER A 40 12.89 -24.49 -15.25
C SER A 40 12.80 -25.12 -13.86
N ASP A 41 13.00 -24.31 -12.84
CA ASP A 41 13.17 -24.64 -11.43
C ASP A 41 12.06 -24.00 -10.57
N VAL A 42 10.90 -23.75 -11.18
CA VAL A 42 9.74 -23.21 -10.48
C VAL A 42 9.01 -24.33 -9.76
N GLU A 43 8.82 -24.15 -8.45
CA GLU A 43 8.00 -25.04 -7.63
C GLU A 43 6.81 -24.30 -7.02
N VAL A 44 5.74 -25.04 -6.75
CA VAL A 44 4.59 -24.55 -5.97
C VAL A 44 4.54 -25.36 -4.71
N GLU A 45 4.87 -24.72 -3.59
CA GLU A 45 4.95 -25.34 -2.28
C GLU A 45 3.71 -24.98 -1.46
N GLU A 46 3.06 -26.01 -0.91
CA GLU A 46 1.94 -25.83 0.00
C GLU A 46 2.47 -25.67 1.43
N TYR A 47 2.11 -24.56 2.06
CA TYR A 47 2.42 -24.29 3.44
C TYR A 47 1.13 -24.27 4.27
N PRO A 48 1.12 -24.91 5.46
CA PRO A 48 -0.01 -24.81 6.37
C PRO A 48 -0.17 -23.34 6.77
N ALA A 49 -1.25 -22.70 6.29
CA ALA A 49 -1.62 -21.37 6.73
C ALA A 49 -2.49 -21.52 7.96
N ARG A 50 -2.00 -21.04 9.11
CA ARG A 50 -2.78 -21.07 10.34
C ARG A 50 -3.96 -20.11 10.25
N GLY A 51 -5.14 -20.64 9.95
CA GLY A 51 -6.45 -20.05 10.28
C GLY A 51 -6.66 -18.60 9.84
N PRO A 52 -7.74 -17.94 10.28
CA PRO A 52 -8.16 -16.59 9.83
C PRO A 52 -7.21 -15.45 10.25
N GLU A 53 -6.00 -15.74 10.74
CA GLU A 53 -5.09 -14.78 11.35
C GLU A 53 -3.97 -14.29 10.41
N PHE A 54 -3.78 -14.91 9.24
CA PHE A 54 -2.96 -14.31 8.18
C PHE A 54 -3.80 -13.40 7.29
N VAL A 55 -4.32 -12.32 7.88
CA VAL A 55 -4.84 -11.20 7.10
C VAL A 55 -3.61 -10.38 6.71
N ALA A 56 -3.22 -10.36 5.45
CA ALA A 56 -2.25 -9.37 5.01
C ALA A 56 -3.01 -8.04 4.92
N GLY A 57 -2.83 -7.17 5.91
CA GLY A 57 -3.37 -5.80 5.86
C GLY A 57 -2.83 -5.12 4.60
N ARG A 58 -3.70 -4.43 3.86
CA ARG A 58 -3.29 -3.67 2.68
C ARG A 58 -3.55 -2.21 2.97
N ASP A 59 -2.50 -1.42 2.97
CA ASP A 59 -2.64 0.02 3.14
C ASP A 59 -2.62 0.69 1.78
N ILE A 60 -3.56 1.61 1.58
CA ILE A 60 -3.48 2.60 0.52
C ILE A 60 -2.80 3.87 1.05
N PHE A 61 -1.83 4.35 0.28
CA PHE A 61 -1.13 5.59 0.51
C PHE A 61 -1.52 6.56 -0.58
N ILE A 62 -2.01 7.73 -0.21
CA ILE A 62 -2.38 8.81 -1.13
C ILE A 62 -1.61 10.04 -0.74
N TRP A 63 -0.99 10.69 -1.71
CA TRP A 63 -0.13 11.84 -1.46
C TRP A 63 -0.34 12.91 -2.51
N THR A 64 -0.46 14.15 -2.05
CA THR A 64 -0.57 15.33 -2.91
C THR A 64 0.40 16.39 -2.44
N ARG A 65 1.20 16.92 -3.37
CA ARG A 65 2.05 18.09 -3.15
C ARG A 65 1.37 19.34 -3.68
N VAL A 66 1.31 20.35 -2.84
CA VAL A 66 0.71 21.66 -3.12
C VAL A 66 1.81 22.72 -3.01
N ASP A 67 1.95 23.55 -4.04
CA ASP A 67 2.86 24.69 -4.02
C ASP A 67 2.45 25.67 -2.92
N ALA A 68 3.40 26.06 -2.05
CA ALA A 68 3.11 26.88 -0.88
C ALA A 68 2.88 28.37 -1.21
N ARG A 69 3.11 28.80 -2.45
CA ARG A 69 2.90 30.18 -2.93
C ARG A 69 1.63 30.30 -3.74
N THR A 70 1.36 29.37 -4.64
CA THR A 70 0.23 29.45 -5.57
C THR A 70 -0.97 28.62 -5.15
N GLY A 71 -0.76 27.59 -4.31
CA GLY A 71 -1.80 26.62 -3.98
C GLY A 71 -2.08 25.62 -5.11
N ASP A 72 -1.23 25.57 -6.14
CA ASP A 72 -1.37 24.62 -7.23
C ASP A 72 -0.95 23.21 -6.82
N VAL A 73 -1.63 22.21 -7.37
CA VAL A 73 -1.22 20.80 -7.21
C VAL A 73 -0.02 20.54 -8.13
N MET A 74 1.13 20.30 -7.52
CA MET A 74 2.37 20.01 -8.24
C MET A 74 2.45 18.53 -8.64
N ARG A 75 1.98 17.65 -7.77
CA ARG A 75 2.05 16.20 -7.96
C ARG A 75 1.02 15.49 -7.11
N GLU A 76 0.42 14.44 -7.66
CA GLU A 76 -0.39 13.47 -6.93
C GLU A 76 0.16 12.06 -7.20
N TRP A 77 0.17 11.21 -6.19
CA TRP A 77 0.45 9.78 -6.37
C TRP A 77 -0.29 8.93 -5.35
N SER A 78 -0.59 7.70 -5.74
CA SER A 78 -1.11 6.68 -4.84
C SER A 78 -0.38 5.36 -5.01
N SER A 79 -0.19 4.64 -3.92
CA SER A 79 0.38 3.29 -3.93
C SER A 79 -0.35 2.40 -2.94
N VAL A 80 -0.32 1.10 -3.18
CA VAL A 80 -0.78 0.09 -2.23
C VAL A 80 0.41 -0.72 -1.77
N SER A 81 0.59 -0.88 -0.46
CA SER A 81 1.59 -1.80 0.09
C SER A 81 0.93 -2.85 0.97
N VAL A 82 1.52 -4.03 0.96
CA VAL A 82 1.16 -5.11 1.88
C VAL A 82 1.90 -4.87 3.20
N ARG A 83 1.21 -5.06 4.31
CA ARG A 83 1.80 -5.09 5.65
C ARG A 83 1.26 -6.28 6.43
N ASP A 84 1.92 -6.60 7.53
CA ASP A 84 1.36 -7.53 8.50
C ASP A 84 0.05 -6.94 9.05
N ALA A 85 -1.02 -7.75 9.17
CA ALA A 85 -2.18 -7.33 9.94
C ALA A 85 -1.76 -7.04 11.37
N GLY A 86 -2.33 -5.98 11.92
CA GLY A 86 -1.98 -5.47 13.23
C GLY A 86 -2.89 -4.30 13.58
N ASP A 87 -2.51 -3.55 14.62
CA ASP A 87 -3.36 -2.54 15.27
C ASP A 87 -3.86 -1.39 14.36
N HIS A 88 -3.39 -1.31 13.11
CA HIS A 88 -3.74 -0.29 12.13
C HIS A 88 -4.92 -0.64 11.21
N ASP A 89 -5.49 -1.84 11.34
CA ASP A 89 -6.64 -2.27 10.54
C ASP A 89 -7.87 -1.37 10.80
N GLY A 90 -8.50 -0.89 9.73
CA GLY A 90 -9.63 0.04 9.79
C GLY A 90 -9.26 1.49 10.16
N GLN A 91 -7.98 1.81 10.36
CA GLN A 91 -7.54 3.18 10.58
C GLN A 91 -7.48 3.96 9.26
N CYS A 92 -7.78 5.24 9.35
CA CYS A 92 -7.58 6.22 8.28
C CYS A 92 -6.98 7.46 8.93
N SER A 93 -5.80 7.87 8.47
CA SER A 93 -5.11 9.04 8.99
C SER A 93 -4.64 9.93 7.85
N THR A 94 -4.89 11.23 7.99
CA THR A 94 -4.40 12.25 7.06
C THR A 94 -3.48 13.18 7.83
N ARG A 95 -2.28 13.40 7.28
CA ARG A 95 -1.27 14.29 7.84
C ARG A 95 -0.84 15.29 6.79
N VAL A 96 -0.53 16.50 7.24
CA VAL A 96 0.00 17.54 6.37
C VAL A 96 1.38 17.93 6.88
N TYR A 97 2.35 17.82 5.99
CA TYR A 97 3.73 18.20 6.23
C TYR A 97 4.09 19.40 5.36
N SER A 98 5.13 20.13 5.76
CA SER A 98 5.70 21.22 4.97
C SER A 98 7.18 20.94 4.73
N SER A 99 7.67 21.18 3.52
CA SER A 99 9.10 21.19 3.25
C SER A 99 9.60 22.62 3.03
N SER A 100 10.81 22.90 3.52
CA SER A 100 11.40 24.23 3.51
C SER A 100 12.85 24.14 3.01
N MET A 101 13.28 25.04 2.12
CA MET A 101 14.70 25.14 1.72
C MET A 101 15.53 25.92 2.74
N THR A 102 14.91 26.89 3.43
CA THR A 102 15.56 27.76 4.42
C THR A 102 14.58 28.09 5.55
N ILE A 103 15.10 28.56 6.69
CA ILE A 103 14.29 28.99 7.83
C ILE A 103 13.33 30.09 7.38
N GLY A 104 12.02 29.85 7.53
CA GLY A 104 10.97 30.82 7.22
C GLY A 104 10.41 30.78 5.79
N GLN A 105 10.94 29.94 4.88
CA GLN A 105 10.36 29.75 3.54
C GLN A 105 9.90 28.30 3.34
N VAL A 106 8.59 28.10 3.45
CA VAL A 106 7.93 26.85 3.00
C VAL A 106 7.84 26.86 1.48
N LEU A 107 8.16 25.75 0.85
CA LEU A 107 8.12 25.58 -0.61
C LEU A 107 6.89 24.83 -1.06
N GLU A 108 6.60 23.73 -0.38
CA GLU A 108 5.48 22.87 -0.70
C GLU A 108 4.88 22.30 0.59
N TYR A 109 3.57 22.09 0.54
CA TYR A 109 2.85 21.29 1.52
C TYR A 109 2.59 19.92 0.92
N THR A 110 2.83 18.88 1.72
CA THR A 110 2.50 17.50 1.35
C THR A 110 1.34 17.04 2.21
N VAL A 111 0.19 16.79 1.58
CA VAL A 111 -0.92 16.07 2.21
C VAL A 111 -0.68 14.58 1.98
N SER A 112 -0.74 13.79 3.04
CA SER A 112 -0.53 12.35 3.03
C SER A 112 -1.67 11.66 3.75
N THR A 113 -2.32 10.71 3.10
CA THR A 113 -3.33 9.87 3.73
C THR A 113 -2.90 8.43 3.65
N ILE A 114 -2.98 7.74 4.78
CA ILE A 114 -2.76 6.30 4.91
C ILE A 114 -4.03 5.71 5.48
N ALA A 115 -4.54 4.68 4.83
CA ALA A 115 -5.69 3.95 5.32
C ALA A 115 -5.61 2.48 4.92
N ASP A 116 -6.31 1.64 5.67
CA ASP A 116 -6.62 0.30 5.20
C ASP A 116 -7.42 0.36 3.88
N VAL A 117 -7.16 -0.57 2.95
CA VAL A 117 -7.77 -0.60 1.62
C VAL A 117 -9.29 -0.74 1.68
N THR A 118 -9.83 -1.38 2.73
CA THR A 118 -11.29 -1.47 2.94
C THR A 118 -11.92 -0.10 3.21
N GLN A 119 -11.12 0.90 3.58
CA GLN A 119 -11.52 2.29 3.80
C GLN A 119 -11.13 3.22 2.63
N GLU A 120 -10.77 2.68 1.46
CA GLU A 120 -10.23 3.48 0.33
C GLU A 120 -11.12 4.68 -0.04
N GLU A 121 -12.44 4.50 -0.16
CA GLU A 121 -13.35 5.59 -0.51
C GLU A 121 -13.32 6.72 0.53
N ARG A 122 -13.34 6.34 1.82
CA ARG A 122 -13.22 7.28 2.94
C ARG A 122 -11.88 7.99 2.93
N ALA A 123 -10.79 7.26 2.63
CA ALA A 123 -9.44 7.80 2.56
C ALA A 123 -9.33 8.83 1.43
N ARG A 124 -9.83 8.51 0.22
CA ARG A 124 -9.83 9.43 -0.93
C ARG A 124 -10.64 10.69 -0.65
N LYS A 125 -11.83 10.55 -0.06
CA LYS A 125 -12.65 11.70 0.33
C LYS A 125 -11.94 12.58 1.35
N SER A 126 -11.44 11.99 2.44
CA SER A 126 -10.70 12.73 3.48
C SER A 126 -9.47 13.43 2.90
N HIS A 127 -8.73 12.75 2.02
CA HIS A 127 -7.55 13.32 1.36
C HIS A 127 -7.92 14.55 0.53
N ALA A 128 -8.92 14.42 -0.35
CA ALA A 128 -9.37 15.50 -1.22
C ALA A 128 -9.85 16.73 -0.42
N GLU A 129 -10.58 16.52 0.67
CA GLU A 129 -11.02 17.60 1.57
C GLU A 129 -9.82 18.33 2.21
N HIS A 130 -8.79 17.61 2.66
CA HIS A 130 -7.59 18.22 3.25
C HIS A 130 -6.74 18.95 2.21
N VAL A 131 -6.64 18.41 0.98
CA VAL A 131 -5.99 19.09 -0.14
C VAL A 131 -6.74 20.39 -0.45
N ALA A 132 -8.06 20.33 -0.64
CA ALA A 132 -8.87 21.51 -0.93
C ALA A 132 -8.73 22.58 0.17
N LYS A 133 -8.80 22.18 1.44
CA LYS A 133 -8.58 23.07 2.59
C LYS A 133 -7.19 23.69 2.56
N LYS A 134 -6.13 22.89 2.35
CA LYS A 134 -4.76 23.41 2.33
C LYS A 134 -4.54 24.39 1.19
N ARG A 135 -5.14 24.12 0.01
CA ARG A 135 -5.09 25.04 -1.13
C ARG A 135 -5.79 26.37 -0.81
N ALA A 136 -6.98 26.33 -0.21
CA ALA A 136 -7.69 27.53 0.22
C ALA A 136 -6.86 28.36 1.23
N GLU A 137 -6.24 27.72 2.21
CA GLU A 137 -5.35 28.36 3.19
C GLU A 137 -4.16 29.07 2.51
N VAL A 138 -3.54 28.45 1.51
CA VAL A 138 -2.43 29.06 0.74
C VAL A 138 -2.90 30.25 -0.09
N MET A 139 -4.08 30.15 -0.69
CA MET A 139 -4.65 31.21 -1.52
C MET A 139 -5.29 32.35 -0.72
N GLY A 140 -5.44 32.20 0.60
CA GLY A 140 -6.10 33.18 1.47
C GLY A 140 -7.62 33.24 1.29
N LEU A 141 -8.26 32.10 0.98
CA LEU A 141 -9.70 31.94 0.78
C LEU A 141 -10.41 31.35 2.01
#